data_AF-A0A0P9P8B7-F1
#
_entry.id   AF-A0A0P9P8B7-F1
#
_cell.length_a   1.000
_cell.length_b   1.000
_cell.length_c   1.000
_cell.angle_alpha   90.00
_cell.angle_beta   90.00
_cell.angle_gamma   90.00
#
_symmetry.space_group_name_H-M   'P 1'
#
loop_
_entity.id
_entity.type
_entity.pdbx_description
1 polymer ?
#
loop_
_entity_poly.entity_id
_entity_poly.type
_entity_poly.pdbx_seq_one_letter_code
_entity_poly.pdbx_strand_id
1 'polypeptide(L)'
;MVGKELLVPAPTRRGIRDMERPGTAYANDPDLGDDPQPATMADLYKGAKDRGGVHINSGIPNRAFVLVAKALGGNAWEVAGRIWYETMLALKSDSQFIDCARTSIKIAADSRFGPKAKKAVQAAWKEVGVKV
;
A
#
# COMPACT_ATOMS: atom_id res chain seq x y z
N MET A 1 -8.25 -5.85 -4.69
CA MET A 1 -9.22 -4.80 -5.09
C MET A 1 -9.92 -4.25 -3.88
N VAL A 2 -10.25 -2.96 -3.88
CA VAL A 2 -11.10 -2.32 -2.87
C VAL A 2 -12.36 -1.81 -3.57
N GLY A 3 -13.53 -2.11 -3.02
CA GLY A 3 -14.82 -1.63 -3.56
C GLY A 3 -15.18 -2.20 -4.93
N LYS A 4 -14.77 -3.44 -5.24
CA LYS A 4 -15.06 -4.10 -6.53
C LYS A 4 -16.56 -4.15 -6.85
N GLU A 5 -17.37 -4.34 -5.82
CA GLU A 5 -18.83 -4.55 -5.94
C GLU A 5 -19.64 -3.26 -5.74
N LEU A 6 -18.98 -2.12 -5.51
CA LEU A 6 -19.65 -0.86 -5.21
C LEU A 6 -19.92 0.00 -6.45
N LEU A 7 -19.08 -0.11 -7.48
CA LEU A 7 -19.23 0.70 -8.67
C LEU A 7 -20.29 0.13 -9.60
N VAL A 8 -21.02 1.00 -10.28
CA VAL A 8 -21.88 0.59 -11.40
C VAL A 8 -21.02 -0.16 -12.41
N PRO A 9 -21.33 -1.44 -12.73
CA PRO A 9 -20.50 -2.26 -13.59
C PRO A 9 -20.28 -1.62 -14.96
N ALA A 10 -19.01 -1.52 -15.37
CA ALA A 10 -18.61 -1.06 -16.70
C ALA A 10 -17.27 -1.70 -17.09
N PRO A 11 -16.98 -1.91 -18.39
CA PRO A 11 -15.70 -2.48 -18.84
C PRO A 11 -14.47 -1.66 -18.40
N THR A 12 -14.66 -0.36 -18.19
CA THR A 12 -13.65 0.62 -17.74
C THR A 12 -13.37 0.57 -16.24
N ARG A 13 -14.16 -0.18 -15.45
CA ARG A 13 -14.13 -0.18 -13.98
C ARG A 13 -13.86 -1.58 -13.43
N ARG A 14 -12.83 -1.71 -12.59
CA ARG A 14 -12.50 -2.96 -11.86
C ARG A 14 -12.77 -2.85 -10.36
N GLY A 15 -12.84 -1.63 -9.84
CA GLY A 15 -13.12 -1.29 -8.45
C GLY A 15 -12.70 0.14 -8.15
N ILE A 16 -12.74 0.54 -6.87
CA ILE A 16 -12.35 1.90 -6.45
C ILE A 16 -10.82 2.02 -6.40
N ARG A 17 -10.13 0.98 -5.95
CA ARG A 17 -8.65 0.92 -5.88
C ARG A 17 -8.13 -0.47 -6.17
N ASP A 18 -6.94 -0.53 -6.76
CA ASP A 18 -6.15 -1.75 -6.89
C ASP A 18 -4.92 -1.64 -5.96
N MET A 19 -4.90 -2.44 -4.90
CA MET A 19 -3.79 -2.42 -3.95
C MET A 19 -2.50 -3.00 -4.53
N GLU A 20 -2.58 -3.90 -5.51
CA GLU A 20 -1.40 -4.51 -6.13
C GLU A 20 -0.82 -3.59 -7.20
N ARG A 21 -1.71 -2.99 -8.00
CA ARG A 21 -1.36 -2.13 -9.14
C ARG A 21 -2.09 -0.79 -9.02
N PRO A 22 -1.70 0.10 -8.08
CA PRO A 22 -2.33 1.42 -7.96
C PRO A 22 -2.29 2.17 -9.29
N GLY A 23 -3.35 2.93 -9.60
CA GLY A 23 -3.48 3.65 -10.87
C GLY A 23 -4.11 2.83 -11.99
N THR A 24 -4.66 1.66 -11.68
CA THR A 24 -5.26 0.76 -12.69
C THR A 24 -6.66 0.28 -12.32
N ALA A 25 -7.26 0.78 -11.24
CA ALA A 25 -8.59 0.33 -10.81
C ALA A 25 -9.69 0.65 -11.83
N TYR A 26 -9.50 1.74 -12.58
CA TYR A 26 -10.32 2.16 -13.71
C TYR A 26 -9.45 3.00 -14.66
N ALA A 27 -9.81 3.01 -15.95
CA ALA A 27 -9.08 3.75 -16.98
C ALA A 27 -10.03 4.16 -18.12
N ASN A 28 -9.81 5.35 -18.68
CA ASN A 28 -10.60 5.95 -19.76
C ASN A 28 -12.11 5.89 -19.50
N ASP A 29 -12.51 6.06 -18.24
CA ASP A 29 -13.91 6.04 -17.86
C ASP A 29 -14.57 7.39 -18.18
N PRO A 30 -15.75 7.41 -18.84
CA PRO A 30 -16.40 8.66 -19.21
C PRO A 30 -16.84 9.51 -18.01
N ASP A 31 -17.09 8.90 -16.85
CA ASP A 31 -17.54 9.61 -15.65
C ASP A 31 -16.40 9.81 -14.64
N LEU A 32 -15.48 8.84 -14.55
CA LEU A 32 -14.42 8.81 -13.53
C LEU A 32 -13.03 9.23 -14.03
N GLY A 33 -12.79 9.20 -15.35
CA GLY A 33 -11.46 9.35 -15.92
C GLY A 33 -10.54 8.17 -15.63
N ASP A 34 -9.30 8.46 -15.24
CA ASP A 34 -8.27 7.49 -14.89
C ASP A 34 -8.01 7.45 -13.37
N ASP A 35 -7.67 6.27 -12.85
CA ASP A 35 -7.25 6.10 -11.46
C ASP A 35 -5.96 6.88 -11.18
N PRO A 36 -5.98 7.91 -10.29
CA PRO A 36 -4.86 8.81 -10.11
C PRO A 36 -3.77 8.27 -9.17
N GLN A 37 -3.94 7.06 -8.60
CA GLN A 37 -3.04 6.60 -7.54
C GLN A 37 -1.64 6.26 -8.06
N PRO A 38 -0.56 6.88 -7.53
CA PRO A 38 0.80 6.45 -7.83
C PRO A 38 1.11 5.10 -7.21
N ALA A 39 1.86 4.28 -7.95
CA ALA A 39 2.33 2.98 -7.47
C ALA A 39 3.68 3.06 -6.75
N THR A 40 4.41 4.18 -6.85
CA THR A 40 5.71 4.39 -6.21
C THR A 40 5.91 5.86 -5.80
N MET A 41 6.91 6.13 -4.96
CA MET A 41 7.33 7.48 -4.55
C MET A 41 7.81 8.37 -5.71
N ALA A 42 8.17 7.81 -6.87
CA ALA A 42 8.60 8.61 -8.03
C ALA A 42 7.46 9.52 -8.53
N ASP A 43 6.23 9.03 -8.42
CA ASP A 43 5.02 9.71 -8.89
C ASP A 43 4.20 10.29 -7.73
N LEU A 44 4.84 10.51 -6.57
CA LEU A 44 4.17 11.05 -5.38
C LEU A 44 3.45 12.35 -5.73
N TYR A 45 2.14 12.39 -5.47
CA TYR A 45 1.35 13.59 -5.62
C TYR A 45 1.73 14.62 -4.54
N LYS A 46 2.06 15.84 -4.96
CA LYS A 46 2.52 16.94 -4.08
C LYS A 46 1.60 18.16 -4.08
N GLY A 47 0.42 18.06 -4.71
CA GLY A 47 -0.53 19.17 -4.76
C GLY A 47 -1.37 19.29 -3.49
N ALA A 48 -2.17 20.36 -3.40
CA ALA A 48 -2.98 20.67 -2.21
C ALA A 48 -4.38 20.01 -2.21
N LYS A 49 -4.84 19.44 -3.34
CA LYS A 49 -6.14 18.77 -3.39
C LYS A 49 -6.14 17.53 -2.50
N ASP A 50 -7.34 17.04 -2.16
CA ASP A 50 -7.50 15.80 -1.40
C ASP A 50 -6.70 15.80 -0.08
N ARG A 51 -6.66 16.98 0.59
CA ARG A 51 -5.89 17.21 1.82
C ARG A 51 -4.40 16.81 1.69
N GLY A 52 -3.78 17.12 0.56
CA GLY A 52 -2.41 16.67 0.25
C GLY A 52 -2.34 15.28 -0.39
N GLY A 53 -3.43 14.82 -1.02
CA GLY A 53 -3.49 13.53 -1.71
C GLY A 53 -3.60 12.32 -0.80
N VAL A 54 -4.39 12.37 0.28
CA VAL A 54 -4.52 11.24 1.22
C VAL A 54 -5.08 9.97 0.56
N HIS A 55 -6.03 10.12 -0.36
CA HIS A 55 -6.57 9.00 -1.14
C HIS A 55 -5.66 8.68 -2.33
N ILE A 56 -5.11 9.71 -2.99
CA ILE A 56 -4.20 9.56 -4.13
C ILE A 56 -2.96 8.75 -3.73
N ASN A 57 -2.18 9.24 -2.78
CA ASN A 57 -0.89 8.66 -2.39
C ASN A 57 -1.01 7.35 -1.60
N SER A 58 -2.22 6.94 -1.18
CA SER A 58 -2.42 5.67 -0.45
C SER A 58 -2.09 4.42 -1.26
N GLY A 59 -1.99 4.52 -2.59
CA GLY A 59 -1.51 3.44 -3.47
C GLY A 59 -0.12 2.92 -3.08
N ILE A 60 0.79 3.82 -2.67
CA ILE A 60 2.18 3.50 -2.31
C ILE A 60 2.24 2.52 -1.13
N PRO A 61 1.68 2.82 0.06
CA PRO A 61 1.67 1.87 1.17
C PRO A 61 0.79 0.63 0.92
N ASN A 62 -0.28 0.74 0.10
CA ASN A 62 -1.08 -0.43 -0.28
C ASN A 62 -0.25 -1.45 -1.07
N ARG A 63 0.52 -0.98 -2.06
CA ARG A 63 1.40 -1.84 -2.87
C ARG A 63 2.50 -2.45 -2.01
N ALA A 64 3.07 -1.69 -1.07
CA ALA A 64 4.04 -2.23 -0.13
C ALA A 64 3.46 -3.42 0.67
N PHE A 65 2.25 -3.28 1.21
CA PHE A 65 1.57 -4.38 1.92
C PHE A 65 1.37 -5.62 1.04
N VAL A 66 0.86 -5.44 -0.19
CA VAL A 66 0.64 -6.56 -1.12
C VAL A 66 1.93 -7.29 -1.44
N LEU A 67 3.02 -6.56 -1.68
CA LEU A 67 4.34 -7.14 -1.94
C LEU A 67 4.85 -7.96 -0.76
N VAL A 68 4.66 -7.47 0.47
CA VAL A 68 5.00 -8.24 1.68
C VAL A 68 4.16 -9.52 1.79
N ALA A 69 2.84 -9.41 1.64
CA ALA A 69 1.93 -10.55 1.73
C ALA A 69 2.28 -11.63 0.68
N LYS A 70 2.57 -11.22 -0.57
CA LYS A 70 2.99 -12.14 -1.63
C LYS A 70 4.34 -12.79 -1.34
N ALA A 71 5.31 -12.04 -0.82
CA ALA A 71 6.64 -12.56 -0.53
C ALA A 71 6.65 -13.56 0.64
N LEU A 72 5.75 -13.39 1.60
CA LEU A 72 5.62 -14.29 2.76
C LEU A 72 4.72 -15.50 2.46
N GLY A 73 3.76 -15.35 1.55
CA GLY A 73 2.81 -16.40 1.21
C GLY A 73 1.86 -16.72 2.36
N GLY A 74 1.14 -17.83 2.23
CA GLY A 74 0.11 -18.23 3.19
C GLY A 74 -1.04 -17.22 3.26
N ASN A 75 -1.75 -17.22 4.39
CA ASN A 75 -2.81 -16.25 4.59
C ASN A 75 -2.22 -14.89 4.98
N ALA A 76 -2.59 -13.83 4.24
CA ALA A 76 -2.01 -12.50 4.44
C ALA A 76 -2.17 -11.96 5.88
N TRP A 77 -3.21 -12.37 6.60
CA TRP A 77 -3.46 -11.95 7.98
C TRP A 77 -2.58 -12.63 9.04
N GLU A 78 -1.91 -13.74 8.72
CA GLU A 78 -1.12 -14.49 9.71
C GLU A 78 0.19 -13.78 10.06
N VAL A 79 0.92 -13.29 9.07
CA VAL A 79 2.21 -12.62 9.27
C VAL A 79 2.18 -11.17 8.79
N ALA A 80 1.91 -10.92 7.50
CA ALA A 80 1.92 -9.56 6.95
C ALA A 80 0.92 -8.65 7.65
N GLY A 81 -0.30 -9.13 7.88
CA GLY A 81 -1.36 -8.40 8.58
C GLY A 81 -1.01 -8.11 10.04
N ARG A 82 -0.38 -9.05 10.76
CA ARG A 82 0.07 -8.82 12.14
C ARG A 82 1.17 -7.77 12.21
N ILE A 83 2.16 -7.82 11.31
CA ILE A 83 3.20 -6.79 11.20
C ILE A 83 2.57 -5.42 10.96
N TRP A 84 1.63 -5.31 10.01
CA TRP A 84 0.96 -4.04 9.71
C TRP A 84 0.12 -3.54 10.89
N TYR A 85 -0.61 -4.42 11.56
CA TYR A 85 -1.41 -4.09 12.73
C TYR A 85 -0.56 -3.51 13.86
N GLU A 86 0.52 -4.21 14.23
CA GLU A 86 1.44 -3.72 15.26
C GLU A 86 2.16 -2.44 14.83
N THR A 87 2.44 -2.27 13.53
CA THR A 87 3.01 -1.03 12.99
C THR A 87 2.05 0.12 13.22
N MET A 88 0.76 -0.03 12.89
CA MET A 88 -0.24 1.02 13.10
C MET A 88 -0.38 1.43 14.57
N LEU A 89 -0.29 0.48 15.51
CA LEU A 89 -0.32 0.77 16.94
C LEU A 89 0.91 1.55 17.44
N ALA A 90 2.04 1.45 16.73
CA ALA A 90 3.30 2.10 17.09
C ALA A 90 3.53 3.45 16.38
N LEU A 91 2.76 3.77 15.34
CA LEU A 91 2.87 5.04 14.64
C LEU A 91 2.24 6.20 15.43
N LYS A 92 2.70 7.40 15.15
CA LYS A 92 2.17 8.66 15.68
C LYS A 92 1.23 9.31 14.65
N SER A 93 0.42 10.26 15.12
CA SER A 93 -0.54 11.00 14.29
C SER A 93 0.10 11.74 13.11
N ASP A 94 1.38 12.07 13.19
CA ASP A 94 2.16 12.81 12.19
C ASP A 94 3.19 11.93 11.45
N SER A 95 3.14 10.62 11.64
CA SER A 95 4.09 9.69 11.00
C SER A 95 3.98 9.71 9.48
N GLN A 96 5.14 9.71 8.83
CA GLN A 96 5.28 9.71 7.38
C GLN A 96 5.53 8.29 6.85
N PHE A 97 5.53 8.11 5.53
CA PHE A 97 5.80 6.79 4.92
C PHE A 97 7.14 6.20 5.35
N ILE A 98 8.17 7.03 5.54
CA ILE A 98 9.48 6.58 6.04
C ILE A 98 9.41 6.04 7.47
N ASP A 99 8.57 6.62 8.33
CA ASP A 99 8.38 6.18 9.71
C ASP A 99 7.61 4.85 9.74
N CYS A 100 6.58 4.72 8.90
CA CYS A 100 5.87 3.45 8.70
C CYS A 100 6.82 2.35 8.21
N ALA A 101 7.70 2.67 7.26
CA ALA A 101 8.69 1.73 6.75
C ALA A 101 9.69 1.28 7.83
N ARG A 102 10.28 2.22 8.58
CA ARG A 102 11.21 1.91 9.67
C ARG A 102 10.54 1.09 10.78
N THR A 103 9.35 1.48 11.20
CA THR A 103 8.61 0.82 12.27
C THR A 103 8.21 -0.61 11.87
N SER A 104 7.68 -0.80 10.65
CA SER A 104 7.33 -2.13 10.16
C SER A 104 8.54 -3.05 9.99
N ILE A 105 9.70 -2.54 9.54
CA ILE A 105 10.94 -3.31 9.46
C ILE A 105 11.42 -3.74 10.86
N LYS A 106 11.33 -2.84 11.85
CA LYS A 106 11.68 -3.14 13.25
C LYS A 106 10.79 -4.24 13.82
N ILE A 107 9.48 -4.15 13.61
CA ILE A 107 8.50 -5.14 14.08
C ILE A 107 8.72 -6.50 13.39
N ALA A 108 8.92 -6.49 12.07
CA ALA A 108 9.17 -7.69 11.28
C ALA A 108 10.51 -8.39 11.60
N ALA A 109 11.38 -7.77 12.41
CA ALA A 109 12.62 -8.37 12.89
C ALA A 109 12.41 -9.34 14.07
N ASP A 110 11.23 -9.34 14.69
CA ASP A 110 10.88 -10.32 15.71
C ASP A 110 10.89 -11.74 15.10
N SER A 111 11.56 -12.67 15.77
CA SER A 111 11.73 -14.05 15.31
C SER A 111 10.42 -14.79 15.11
N ARG A 112 9.34 -14.39 15.80
CA ARG A 112 7.99 -14.99 15.68
C ARG A 112 7.36 -14.82 14.29
N PHE A 113 7.80 -13.82 13.51
CA PHE A 113 7.34 -13.62 12.14
C PHE A 113 8.14 -14.42 11.12
N GLY A 114 9.15 -15.16 11.57
CA GLY A 114 9.99 -16.00 10.75
C GLY A 114 11.12 -15.23 10.04
N PRO A 115 12.16 -15.95 9.59
CA PRO A 115 13.42 -15.35 9.15
C PRO A 115 13.31 -14.52 7.86
N LYS A 116 12.21 -14.66 7.10
CA LYS A 116 11.98 -13.93 5.84
C LYS A 116 11.25 -12.60 6.04
N ALA A 117 10.55 -12.40 7.17
CA ALA A 117 9.66 -11.26 7.39
C ALA A 117 10.36 -9.90 7.19
N LYS A 118 11.43 -9.65 7.94
CA LYS A 118 12.21 -8.42 7.83
C LYS A 118 12.66 -8.12 6.39
N LYS A 119 13.21 -9.12 5.69
CA LYS A 119 13.70 -8.96 4.32
C LYS A 119 12.56 -8.67 3.34
N ALA A 120 11.40 -9.31 3.51
CA ALA A 120 10.22 -9.05 2.69
C ALA A 120 9.72 -7.61 2.85
N VAL A 121 9.63 -7.12 4.10
CA VAL A 121 9.21 -5.74 4.40
C VAL A 121 10.20 -4.73 3.83
N GLN A 122 11.51 -4.94 4.01
CA GLN A 122 12.55 -4.08 3.42
C GLN A 122 12.48 -4.03 1.89
N ALA A 123 12.31 -5.19 1.25
CA ALA A 123 12.21 -5.27 -0.20
C ALA A 123 10.97 -4.55 -0.74
N ALA A 124 9.81 -4.71 -0.08
CA ALA A 124 8.57 -4.07 -0.47
C ALA A 124 8.63 -2.53 -0.38
N TRP A 125 9.17 -1.99 0.71
CA TRP A 125 9.34 -0.53 0.85
C TRP A 125 10.33 0.03 -0.18
N LYS A 126 11.41 -0.69 -0.45
CA LYS A 126 12.37 -0.34 -1.50
C LYS A 126 11.70 -0.31 -2.88
N GLU A 127 10.89 -1.31 -3.20
CA GLU A 127 10.18 -1.45 -4.48
C GLU A 127 9.22 -0.28 -4.73
N VAL A 128 8.53 0.22 -3.69
CA VAL A 128 7.67 1.40 -3.81
C VAL A 128 8.44 2.73 -3.66
N GLY A 129 9.76 2.69 -3.56
CA GLY A 129 10.63 3.87 -3.56
C GLY A 129 10.84 4.55 -2.22
N VAL A 130 10.49 3.91 -1.09
CA VAL A 130 10.80 4.41 0.26
C VAL A 130 12.14 3.85 0.71
N LYS A 131 13.16 4.72 0.76
CA LYS A 131 14.52 4.35 1.18
C LYS A 131 14.66 4.50 2.70
N VAL A 132 14.88 3.38 3.39
CA VAL A 132 14.99 3.30 4.87
C VAL A 132 16.42 3.43 5.35
#